data_AF-W2JP57-F1
#
_entry.id   AF-W2JP57-F1
#
_cell.length_a   1.000
_cell.length_b   1.000
_cell.length_c   1.000
_cell.angle_alpha   90.00
_cell.angle_beta   90.00
_cell.angle_gamma   90.00
#
_symmetry.space_group_name_H-M   'P 1'
#
loop_
_entity.id
_entity.type
_entity.pdbx_description
1 polymer ?
#
loop_
_entity_poly.entity_id
_entity_poly.type
_entity_poly.pdbx_seq_one_letter_code
_entity_poly.pdbx_strand_id
1 'polypeptide(L)' 'MDKIRKECTLRELKLHSRTNTSKRIKVLCCYDKLFNSGEGTIAASAMASGSTRCTKHYMSRLLNVLMSDELVKKLVNVT' A
#
# COMPACT_ATOMS: atom_id res chain seq x y z
N MET A 1 16.78 -22.89 3.29
CA MET A 1 15.98 -21.66 3.09
C MET A 1 16.73 -20.47 3.65
N ASP A 2 17.06 -19.49 2.80
CA ASP A 2 17.73 -18.22 3.14
C ASP A 2 16.98 -17.48 4.27
N LYS A 3 17.71 -16.99 5.29
CA LYS A 3 17.14 -16.35 6.50
C LYS A 3 16.22 -15.18 6.13
N ILE A 4 16.62 -14.38 5.13
CA ILE A 4 15.85 -13.21 4.66
C ILE A 4 14.51 -13.66 4.07
N ARG A 5 14.48 -14.78 3.36
CA ARG A 5 13.25 -15.30 2.77
C ARG A 5 12.27 -15.78 3.84
N LYS A 6 12.76 -16.45 4.88
CA LYS A 6 11.93 -16.87 6.02
C LYS A 6 11.30 -15.67 6.73
N GLU A 7 12.09 -14.62 6.97
CA GLU A 7 11.60 -13.40 7.61
C GLU A 7 10.50 -12.72 6.78
N CYS A 8 10.67 -12.63 5.45
CA CYS A 8 9.61 -12.11 4.58
C CYS A 8 8.33 -12.95 4.65
N THR A 9 8.45 -14.28 4.71
CA THR A 9 7.29 -15.17 4.82
C THR A 9 6.58 -15.02 6.17
N LEU A 10 7.32 -14.88 7.26
CA LEU A 10 6.78 -14.71 8.61
C LEU A 10 5.98 -13.41 8.76
N ARG A 11 6.38 -12.36 8.04
CA ARG A 11 5.69 -11.05 8.00
C ARG A 11 4.65 -10.95 6.89
N GLU A 12 4.28 -12.07 6.28
CA GLU A 12 3.29 -12.16 5.20
C GLU A 12 3.58 -11.24 4.00
N LEU A 13 4.86 -10.92 3.76
CA LEU A 13 5.26 -10.08 2.64
C LEU A 13 5.14 -10.88 1.34
N LYS A 14 4.11 -10.56 0.55
CA LYS A 14 3.84 -11.18 -0.77
C LYS A 14 4.90 -10.76 -1.80
N LEU A 15 6.07 -11.38 -1.71
CA LEU A 15 7.18 -11.20 -2.66
C LEU A 15 7.28 -12.38 -3.60
N HIS A 16 7.54 -12.10 -4.88
CA HIS A 16 7.73 -13.15 -5.88
C HIS A 16 8.96 -14.01 -5.56
N SER A 17 8.94 -15.30 -5.94
CA SER A 17 10.00 -16.27 -5.60
C SER A 17 11.37 -15.87 -6.17
N ARG A 18 11.38 -15.22 -7.36
CA ARG A 18 12.58 -14.70 -8.04
C ARG A 18 13.05 -13.32 -7.54
N THR A 19 12.44 -12.77 -6.49
CA THR A 19 12.89 -11.49 -5.92
C THR A 19 14.31 -11.60 -5.37
N ASN A 20 15.21 -10.75 -5.85
CA ASN A 20 16.60 -10.66 -5.36
C ASN A 20 16.61 -10.30 -3.87
N THR A 21 17.60 -10.81 -3.14
CA THR A 21 17.91 -10.50 -1.73
C THR A 21 17.92 -9.00 -1.43
N SER A 22 18.52 -8.17 -2.28
CA SER A 22 18.56 -6.72 -2.06
C SER A 22 17.16 -6.08 -2.03
N LYS A 23 16.26 -6.55 -2.90
CA LYS A 23 14.85 -6.12 -2.91
C LYS A 23 14.11 -6.61 -1.67
N ARG A 24 14.38 -7.84 -1.21
CA ARG A 24 13.79 -8.37 0.03
C ARG A 24 14.17 -7.53 1.26
N ILE A 25 15.45 -7.15 1.37
CA ILE A 25 15.94 -6.28 2.46
C ILE A 25 15.23 -4.92 2.41
N LYS A 26 15.13 -4.28 1.23
CA LYS A 26 14.43 -3.00 1.09
C LYS A 26 12.97 -3.07 1.55
N VAL A 27 12.28 -4.16 1.21
CA VAL A 27 10.88 -4.38 1.61
C VAL A 27 10.78 -4.58 3.13
N LEU A 28 11.68 -5.37 3.73
CA LEU A 28 11.74 -5.53 5.19
C LEU A 28 11.97 -4.20 5.90
N CYS A 29 12.94 -3.40 5.45
CA CYS A 29 13.17 -2.07 6.02
C CYS A 29 11.96 -1.14 5.88
N CYS A 30 11.21 -1.24 4.77
CA CYS A 30 9.99 -0.48 4.57
C CYS A 30 8.89 -0.92 5.54
N TYR A 31 8.72 -2.23 5.72
CA TYR A 31 7.80 -2.79 6.71
C TYR A 31 8.13 -2.31 8.12
N ASP A 32 9.40 -2.38 8.53
CA ASP A 32 9.84 -1.95 9.87
C ASP A 32 9.52 -0.47 10.11
N LYS A 33 9.75 0.40 9.12
CA LYS A 33 9.41 1.82 9.24
C LYS A 33 7.92 2.05 9.44
N LEU A 34 7.08 1.34 8.68
CA LEU A 34 5.62 1.46 8.75
C LEU A 34 5.09 0.91 10.07
N PHE A 35 5.57 -0.26 10.48
CA PHE A 35 5.19 -0.87 11.75
C PHE A 35 5.57 0.03 12.93
N ASN A 36 6.79 0.59 12.92
CA ASN A 36 7.25 1.52 13.96
C ASN A 36 6.54 2.88 13.93
N SER A 37 5.93 3.28 12.80
CA SER A 37 5.08 4.49 12.74
C SER A 37 3.65 4.25 13.21
N GLY A 38 3.32 3.03 13.66
CA GLY A 38 2.00 2.69 14.19
C GLY A 38 1.06 2.02 13.18
N GLU A 39 1.55 1.65 12.00
CA GLU A 39 0.74 0.92 11.03
C GLU A 39 0.51 -0.53 11.49
N GLY A 40 -0.74 -1.00 11.35
CA GLY A 40 -1.08 -2.39 11.64
C GLY A 40 -0.29 -3.36 10.75
N THR A 41 0.00 -4.55 11.25
CA THR A 41 0.84 -5.56 10.57
C THR A 41 0.40 -5.85 9.14
N ILE A 42 -0.91 -5.95 8.89
CA ILE A 42 -1.50 -6.20 7.57
C ILE A 42 -1.33 -4.99 6.64
N ALA A 43 -1.53 -3.78 7.16
CA ALA A 43 -1.37 -2.55 6.38
C ALA A 43 0.10 -2.34 6.01
N ALA A 44 1.01 -2.50 6.98
CA ALA A 44 2.45 -2.43 6.77
C ALA A 44 2.94 -3.47 5.75
N SER A 45 2.45 -4.72 5.79
CA SER A 45 2.85 -5.76 4.84
C SER A 45 2.33 -5.48 3.42
N ALA A 46 1.08 -5.03 3.28
CA ALA A 46 0.50 -4.67 1.98
C ALA A 46 1.21 -3.46 1.34
N MET A 47 1.54 -2.45 2.15
CA MET A 47 2.25 -1.26 1.69
C MET A 47 3.71 -1.56 1.34
N ALA A 48 4.43 -2.28 2.21
CA ALA A 48 5.85 -2.61 2.00
C ALA A 48 6.05 -3.52 0.78
N SER A 49 5.14 -4.46 0.53
CA SER A 49 5.19 -5.35 -0.65
C SER A 49 4.85 -4.65 -1.97
N GLY A 50 4.42 -3.38 -1.93
CA GLY A 50 4.04 -2.63 -3.13
C GLY A 50 2.73 -3.12 -3.74
N SER A 51 1.90 -3.85 -2.97
CA SER A 51 0.55 -4.25 -3.40
C SER A 51 -0.40 -3.05 -3.58
N THR A 52 0.03 -1.84 -3.19
CA THR A 52 -0.64 -0.56 -3.48
C THR A 52 -0.42 -0.05 -4.91
N ARG A 53 0.18 -0.86 -5.79
CA ARG A 53 0.23 -0.60 -7.24
C ARG A 53 -1.20 -0.56 -7.80
N CYS A 54 -1.81 0.64 -7.74
CA CYS A 54 -2.91 1.16 -8.58
C CYS A 54 -3.87 2.13 -7.85
N THR A 55 -3.46 2.83 -6.78
CA THR A 55 -4.31 3.91 -6.24
C THR A 55 -4.40 5.13 -7.15
N LYS A 56 -3.41 5.43 -8.01
CA LYS A 56 -3.48 6.62 -8.88
C LYS A 56 -4.71 6.64 -9.82
N HIS A 57 -4.98 5.54 -10.53
CA HIS A 57 -6.12 5.46 -11.45
C HIS A 57 -7.47 5.37 -10.72
N TYR A 58 -7.51 4.76 -9.54
CA TYR A 58 -8.72 4.70 -8.72
C TYR A 58 -9.03 6.04 -8.05
N MET A 59 -8.01 6.74 -7.55
CA MET A 59 -8.13 8.06 -6.95
C MET A 59 -8.53 9.12 -7.97
N SER A 60 -8.05 9.06 -9.21
CA SER A 60 -8.52 9.97 -10.27
C SER A 60 -9.99 9.75 -10.62
N ARG A 61 -10.46 8.50 -10.63
CA ARG A 61 -11.89 8.19 -10.82
C ARG A 61 -12.74 8.68 -9.65
N LEU A 62 -12.27 8.47 -8.42
CA LEU A 62 -12.97 8.93 -7.21
C LEU A 62 -13.05 10.46 -7.17
N LEU A 63 -11.95 11.15 -7.51
CA LEU A 63 -11.90 12.61 -7.57
C LEU A 63 -12.85 13.14 -8.65
N ASN A 64 -12.90 12.51 -9.83
CA ASN A 64 -13.84 12.90 -10.88
C ASN A 64 -15.31 12.68 -10.48
N VAL A 65 -15.61 11.63 -9.69
CA VAL A 65 -16.96 11.42 -9.15
C VAL A 65 -17.29 12.49 -8.10
N LEU A 66 -16.37 12.77 -7.17
CA LEU A 66 -16.57 13.79 -6.11
C LEU A 66 -16.71 15.21 -6.67
N MET A 67 -15.93 15.54 -7.71
CA MET A 67 -15.97 16.83 -8.40
C MET A 67 -17.00 16.85 -9.54
N SER A 68 -17.88 15.83 -9.64
CA SER A 68 -18.98 15.86 -10.57
C SER A 68 -19.88 17.05 -10.28
N ASP A 69 -20.20 17.84 -11.31
CA ASP A 69 -21.07 19.02 -11.21
C ASP A 69 -22.37 18.76 -10.45
N GLU A 70 -22.91 17.54 -10.51
CA GLU A 70 -24.13 17.15 -9.79
C GLU A 70 -23.94 17.08 -8.27
N LEU A 71 -22.78 16.59 -7.80
CA LEU A 71 -22.46 16.54 -6.36
C LEU A 71 -22.01 17.91 -5.85
N VAL A 72 -21.25 18.66 -6.65
CA VAL A 72 -20.86 20.03 -6.31
C VAL A 72 -22.08 20.95 -6.22
N LYS A 73 -23.01 20.88 -7.19
CA LYS A 73 -24.28 21.63 -7.12
C LYS A 73 -25.13 21.23 -5.92
N LYS A 74 -25.22 19.94 -5.60
CA LYS A 74 -25.92 19.47 -4.39
C LYS A 74 -25.27 19.97 -3.11
N LEU A 75 -23.94 20.06 -3.05
CA LEU A 75 -23.24 20.56 -1.88
C LEU A 75 -23.42 22.08 -1.72
N VAL A 76 -23.31 22.83 -2.83
CA VAL A 76 -23.49 24.29 -2.84
C VAL A 76 -24.94 24.70 -2.56
N ASN A 77 -25.94 23.93 -3.01
CA ASN A 77 -27.35 24.20 -2.71
C ASN A 77 -27.78 23.82 -1.28
N VAL A 78 -26.94 23.11 -0.52
CA VAL A 78 -27.21 22.75 0.88
C VAL A 78 -26.61 23.76 1.86
N THR A 79 -25.72 24.64 1.39
CA THR A 79 -25.27 25.88 2.08
C THR A 79 -26.11 27.08 1.71
#